data_AF-A0A3M7FFW7-F1
#
_entry.id   AF-A0A3M7FFW7-F1
#
_cell.length_a   1.000
_cell.length_b   1.000
_cell.length_c   1.000
_cell.angle_alpha   90.00
_cell.angle_beta   90.00
_cell.angle_gamma   90.00
#
_symmetry.space_group_name_H-M   'P 1'
#
loop_
_entity.id
_entity.type
_entity.pdbx_description
1 polymer ?
#
loop_
_entity_poly.entity_id
_entity_poly.type
_entity_poly.pdbx_seq_one_letter_code
_entity_poly.pdbx_strand_id
1 'polypeptide(L)'
;MHVLTKLLASLAAAAQLVIADYGVQFSNALSTGPVAENSFIRDASTTLVLPDVNSPQTGNLALWPGMGTSDGDLIQGLAISNTQGTSGCSAAGRGVWCIVASTLETTQKMGEAVAAEPGSSVTFHYKYNDQTSQYDQTVSLNGEVVSRLSTSSGKAQGWGTAIECQQSACGTVPSHQYVNTKASPICPVLCDFLVADVAQLIMDVADPSYIQTLGTTGATGDMVTDDNGKTWTIDTINIESYTYE
;
A
#
# COMPACT_ATOMS: atom_id res chain seq x y z
N MET A 1 78.63 -8.73 1.75
CA MET A 1 77.74 -9.63 2.52
C MET A 1 76.35 -9.02 2.52
N HIS A 2 75.47 -9.50 1.65
CA HIS A 2 74.09 -9.00 1.54
C HIS A 2 73.24 -9.58 2.67
N VAL A 3 72.63 -8.70 3.46
CA VAL A 3 71.73 -9.04 4.56
C VAL A 3 70.35 -9.38 3.99
N LEU A 4 69.82 -10.51 4.44
CA LEU A 4 68.54 -11.10 4.08
C LEU A 4 67.41 -10.34 4.82
N THR A 5 66.59 -9.56 4.11
CA THR A 5 65.39 -8.92 4.69
C THR A 5 64.22 -9.89 4.62
N LYS A 6 63.74 -10.37 5.78
CA LYS A 6 62.51 -11.17 5.89
C LYS A 6 61.27 -10.26 6.01
N LEU A 7 60.19 -10.76 5.40
CA LEU A 7 58.84 -10.21 5.22
C LEU A 7 58.18 -9.60 6.46
N LEU A 8 57.22 -8.70 6.21
CA LEU A 8 55.88 -8.72 6.83
C LEU A 8 54.85 -8.26 5.79
N ALA A 9 54.17 -9.21 5.14
CA ALA A 9 52.97 -8.93 4.35
C ALA A 9 51.76 -9.00 5.31
N SER A 10 51.18 -7.85 5.62
CA SER A 10 49.95 -7.75 6.41
C SER A 10 48.76 -8.21 5.54
N LEU A 11 48.21 -9.40 5.82
CA LEU A 11 46.87 -9.77 5.36
C LEU A 11 45.84 -8.97 6.18
N ALA A 12 45.27 -7.92 5.58
CA ALA A 12 44.04 -7.34 6.09
C ALA A 12 42.89 -8.27 5.66
N ALA A 13 42.34 -9.03 6.61
CA ALA A 13 41.09 -9.75 6.39
C ALA A 13 39.95 -8.71 6.34
N ALA A 14 39.45 -8.40 5.15
CA ALA A 14 38.21 -7.67 5.00
C ALA A 14 37.07 -8.58 5.45
N ALA A 15 36.53 -8.34 6.66
CA ALA A 15 35.28 -8.94 7.08
C ALA A 15 34.17 -8.38 6.20
N GLN A 16 33.74 -9.15 5.20
CA GLN A 16 32.49 -8.87 4.50
C GLN A 16 31.36 -9.12 5.51
N LEU A 17 30.74 -8.04 6.00
CA LEU A 17 29.44 -8.14 6.64
C LEU A 17 28.46 -8.67 5.58
N VAL A 18 28.18 -9.96 5.63
CA VAL A 18 27.02 -10.53 4.95
C VAL A 18 25.81 -9.98 5.72
N ILE A 19 25.21 -8.91 5.20
CA ILE A 19 23.88 -8.51 5.66
C ILE A 19 22.95 -9.64 5.22
N ALA A 20 22.37 -10.36 6.19
CA ALA A 20 21.37 -11.38 5.90
C ALA A 20 20.18 -10.70 5.22
N ASP A 21 19.72 -11.26 4.10
CA ASP A 21 18.48 -10.83 3.45
C ASP A 21 17.32 -11.16 4.38
N TYR A 22 16.61 -10.12 4.83
CA TYR A 22 15.44 -10.26 5.71
C TYR A 22 14.24 -10.87 4.98
N GLY A 23 14.32 -10.97 3.65
CA GLY A 23 13.23 -11.45 2.80
C GLY A 23 12.06 -10.47 2.78
N VAL A 24 10.89 -10.99 2.42
CA VAL A 24 9.62 -10.26 2.47
C VAL A 24 8.86 -10.67 3.72
N GLN A 25 8.52 -9.71 4.57
CA GLN A 25 7.78 -9.94 5.82
C GLN A 25 6.54 -9.06 5.87
N PHE A 26 5.37 -9.68 6.06
CA PHE A 26 4.11 -8.99 6.31
C PHE A 26 3.85 -8.87 7.81
N SER A 27 3.21 -7.78 8.21
CA SER A 27 2.75 -7.61 9.60
C SER A 27 1.25 -7.31 9.66
N ASN A 28 0.88 -6.19 10.26
CA ASN A 28 -0.50 -5.86 10.56
C ASN A 28 -1.29 -5.57 9.28
N ALA A 29 -2.50 -6.08 9.21
CA ALA A 29 -3.31 -6.10 8.01
C ALA A 29 -4.79 -6.27 8.34
N LEU A 30 -5.64 -5.70 7.48
CA LEU A 30 -7.05 -6.03 7.37
C LEU A 30 -7.29 -6.56 5.96
N SER A 31 -8.02 -7.66 5.82
CA SER A 31 -8.29 -8.27 4.53
C SER A 31 -9.72 -8.75 4.43
N THR A 32 -10.24 -8.76 3.21
CA THR A 32 -11.56 -9.28 2.83
C THR A 32 -11.43 -10.06 1.54
N GLY A 33 -12.31 -11.04 1.35
CA GLY A 33 -12.37 -11.92 0.19
C GLY A 33 -12.06 -13.39 0.47
N PRO A 34 -12.35 -14.27 -0.52
CA PRO A 34 -12.88 -13.92 -1.84
C PRO A 34 -14.35 -13.49 -1.81
N VAL A 35 -14.77 -12.69 -2.78
CA VAL A 35 -16.18 -12.44 -3.11
C VAL A 35 -16.89 -13.74 -3.52
N ALA A 36 -18.22 -13.73 -3.53
CA ALA A 36 -19.02 -14.81 -4.12
C ALA A 36 -18.69 -15.05 -5.61
N GLU A 37 -18.85 -16.30 -6.08
CA GLU A 37 -18.43 -16.78 -7.41
C GLU A 37 -18.93 -15.94 -8.60
N ASN A 38 -20.10 -15.30 -8.46
CA ASN A 38 -20.73 -14.48 -9.50
C ASN A 38 -20.59 -12.97 -9.27
N SER A 39 -19.65 -12.54 -8.43
CA SER A 39 -19.39 -11.13 -8.12
C SER A 39 -17.90 -10.78 -8.21
N PHE A 40 -17.62 -9.49 -8.11
CA PHE A 40 -16.28 -8.91 -8.00
C PHE A 40 -16.37 -7.49 -7.47
N ILE A 41 -15.27 -6.95 -6.95
CA ILE A 41 -15.20 -5.57 -6.48
C ILE A 41 -15.05 -4.65 -7.70
N ARG A 42 -16.05 -3.82 -7.97
CA ARG A 42 -16.00 -2.86 -9.09
C ARG A 42 -15.26 -1.61 -8.76
N ASP A 43 -15.44 -1.12 -7.55
CA ASP A 43 -14.98 0.19 -7.12
C ASP A 43 -14.50 0.04 -5.69
N ALA A 44 -13.28 0.48 -5.43
CA ALA A 44 -12.67 0.46 -4.12
C ALA A 44 -11.93 1.78 -3.90
N SER A 45 -12.23 2.44 -2.80
CA SER A 45 -11.57 3.69 -2.38
C SER A 45 -11.12 3.58 -0.94
N THR A 46 -9.99 4.20 -0.57
CA THR A 46 -9.60 4.43 0.82
C THR A 46 -8.54 5.53 0.92
N THR A 47 -8.45 6.22 2.06
CA THR A 47 -7.40 7.22 2.30
C THR A 47 -6.44 6.76 3.40
N LEU A 48 -5.16 6.67 3.12
CA LEU A 48 -4.11 6.53 4.13
C LEU A 48 -3.72 7.91 4.66
N VAL A 49 -3.76 8.10 5.97
CA VAL A 49 -3.06 9.22 6.62
C VAL A 49 -1.63 8.76 6.85
N LEU A 50 -0.68 9.36 6.13
CA LEU A 50 0.71 8.91 6.20
C LEU A 50 1.25 9.05 7.62
N PRO A 51 1.72 7.96 8.26
CA PRO A 51 2.39 8.07 9.54
C PRO A 51 3.78 8.68 9.37
N ASP A 52 4.45 8.90 10.49
CA ASP A 52 5.91 8.99 10.47
C ASP A 52 6.49 7.75 9.79
N VAL A 53 7.60 7.93 9.06
CA VAL A 53 8.31 6.80 8.47
C VAL A 53 8.87 5.88 9.55
N ASN A 54 9.12 4.62 9.19
CA ASN A 54 9.67 3.63 10.11
C ASN A 54 11.02 4.04 10.71
N SER A 55 11.28 3.63 11.95
CA SER A 55 12.52 3.99 12.66
C SER A 55 13.17 2.79 13.35
N PRO A 56 14.46 2.52 13.09
CA PRO A 56 15.29 3.15 12.06
C PRO A 56 14.80 2.79 10.64
N GLN A 57 14.93 3.72 9.69
CA GLN A 57 14.76 3.41 8.26
C GLN A 57 15.99 2.61 7.79
N THR A 58 15.89 1.29 7.80
CA THR A 58 16.93 0.36 7.34
C THR A 58 16.49 -0.48 6.15
N GLY A 59 15.27 -1.03 6.20
CA GLY A 59 14.63 -1.77 5.10
C GLY A 59 13.77 -0.92 4.18
N ASN A 60 13.29 -1.54 3.11
CA ASN A 60 12.25 -0.96 2.26
C ASN A 60 10.90 -1.38 2.81
N LEU A 61 10.10 -0.40 3.22
CA LEU A 61 8.78 -0.61 3.77
C LEU A 61 7.74 -0.10 2.78
N ALA A 62 6.73 -0.90 2.49
CA ALA A 62 5.54 -0.47 1.77
C ALA A 62 4.30 -0.57 2.67
N LEU A 63 3.51 0.49 2.69
CA LEU A 63 2.13 0.48 3.16
C LEU A 63 1.23 0.50 1.94
N TRP A 64 0.25 -0.39 1.87
CA TRP A 64 -0.64 -0.43 0.73
C TRP A 64 -2.04 -0.87 1.13
N PRO A 65 -3.08 -0.30 0.51
CA PRO A 65 -4.31 -0.99 0.21
C PRO A 65 -4.25 -1.59 -1.20
N GLY A 66 -4.91 -2.73 -1.43
CA GLY A 66 -4.89 -3.38 -2.73
C GLY A 66 -5.98 -4.44 -2.90
N MET A 67 -6.09 -4.96 -4.12
CA MET A 67 -7.04 -5.97 -4.53
C MET A 67 -6.33 -7.12 -5.26
N GLY A 68 -6.47 -8.33 -4.70
CA GLY A 68 -6.10 -9.56 -5.41
C GLY A 68 -7.14 -9.89 -6.47
N THR A 69 -6.70 -10.38 -7.63
CA THR A 69 -7.59 -10.59 -8.77
C THR A 69 -7.66 -12.04 -9.26
N SER A 70 -8.66 -12.33 -10.11
CA SER A 70 -8.85 -13.66 -10.72
C SER A 70 -7.69 -14.12 -11.59
N ASP A 71 -6.85 -13.20 -12.07
CA ASP A 71 -5.71 -13.51 -12.93
C ASP A 71 -4.44 -13.77 -12.10
N GLY A 72 -4.52 -13.66 -10.77
CA GLY A 72 -3.41 -13.82 -9.85
C GLY A 72 -2.58 -12.55 -9.65
N ASP A 73 -3.04 -11.42 -10.18
CA ASP A 73 -2.39 -10.11 -10.03
C ASP A 73 -2.79 -9.43 -8.72
N LEU A 74 -2.02 -8.40 -8.34
CA LEU A 74 -2.30 -7.52 -7.22
C LEU A 74 -2.31 -6.05 -7.66
N ILE A 75 -3.50 -5.48 -7.75
CA ILE A 75 -3.74 -4.05 -7.99
C ILE A 75 -3.56 -3.32 -6.66
N GLN A 76 -2.63 -2.37 -6.55
CA GLN A 76 -2.27 -1.77 -5.27
C GLN A 76 -1.63 -0.39 -5.44
N GLY A 77 -2.03 0.55 -4.61
CA GLY A 77 -1.32 1.79 -4.42
C GLY A 77 -0.29 1.64 -3.31
N LEU A 78 0.90 2.19 -3.49
CA LEU A 78 2.01 2.02 -2.57
C LEU A 78 2.37 3.35 -1.92
N ALA A 79 2.60 3.33 -0.61
CA ALA A 79 3.38 4.32 0.12
C ALA A 79 4.68 3.66 0.59
N ILE A 80 5.80 4.06 0.01
CA ILE A 80 7.09 3.41 0.20
C ILE A 80 8.03 4.30 1.01
N SER A 81 8.56 3.77 2.10
CA SER A 81 9.68 4.33 2.85
C SER A 81 10.93 3.52 2.52
N ASN A 82 11.99 4.18 2.07
CA ASN A 82 13.24 3.54 1.68
C ASN A 82 14.45 4.31 2.21
N THR A 83 15.63 3.70 2.12
CA THR A 83 16.89 4.26 2.63
C THR A 83 17.76 4.88 1.55
N GLN A 84 17.61 4.42 0.31
CA GLN A 84 18.20 4.96 -0.90
C GLN A 84 17.08 4.93 -1.95
N GLY A 85 16.58 6.10 -2.36
CA GLY A 85 15.45 6.24 -3.28
C GLY A 85 15.36 5.09 -4.29
N THR A 86 14.34 4.24 -4.15
CA THR A 86 14.22 3.02 -4.97
C THR A 86 13.93 3.38 -6.43
N SER A 87 14.23 2.48 -7.36
CA SER A 87 13.89 2.68 -8.78
C SER A 87 12.38 2.87 -8.94
N GLY A 88 11.97 3.98 -9.54
CA GLY A 88 10.55 4.37 -9.62
C GLY A 88 10.06 5.23 -8.46
N CYS A 89 10.85 5.35 -7.39
CA CYS A 89 10.54 6.11 -6.17
C CYS A 89 11.77 6.88 -5.64
N SER A 90 12.55 7.45 -6.57
CA SER A 90 13.77 8.20 -6.28
C SER A 90 13.52 9.61 -5.73
N ALA A 91 12.27 10.08 -5.80
CA ALA A 91 11.86 11.38 -5.24
C ALA A 91 11.84 11.39 -3.70
N ALA A 92 11.74 10.21 -3.06
CA ALA A 92 11.74 10.12 -1.61
C ALA A 92 13.17 10.10 -1.05
N GLY A 93 13.49 11.11 -0.23
CA GLY A 93 14.64 11.09 0.66
C GLY A 93 14.32 10.37 1.98
N ARG A 94 15.28 10.36 2.92
CA ARG A 94 15.01 9.92 4.29
C ARG A 94 13.94 10.80 4.92
N GLY A 95 13.04 10.21 5.72
CA GLY A 95 11.97 10.95 6.40
C GLY A 95 10.68 11.14 5.61
N VAL A 96 10.66 10.83 4.31
CA VAL A 96 9.48 11.03 3.44
C VAL A 96 9.01 9.73 2.81
N TRP A 97 7.73 9.70 2.41
CA TRP A 97 7.12 8.60 1.67
C TRP A 97 7.24 8.83 0.17
N CYS A 98 7.31 7.75 -0.60
CA CYS A 98 7.06 7.76 -2.04
C CYS A 98 5.68 7.14 -2.33
N ILE A 99 4.82 7.87 -3.00
CA ILE A 99 3.44 7.46 -3.28
C ILE A 99 3.27 7.18 -4.77
N VAL A 100 2.67 6.03 -5.13
CA VAL A 100 2.53 5.62 -6.53
C VAL A 100 1.36 4.63 -6.75
N ALA A 101 0.70 4.72 -7.90
CA ALA A 101 -0.24 3.70 -8.38
C ALA A 101 0.54 2.48 -8.91
N SER A 102 0.11 1.26 -8.60
CA SER A 102 0.90 0.07 -8.89
C SER A 102 0.05 -1.16 -9.23
N THR A 103 0.56 -2.04 -10.09
CA THR A 103 0.00 -3.39 -10.27
C THR A 103 1.16 -4.37 -10.31
N LEU A 104 1.12 -5.37 -9.43
CA LEU A 104 2.02 -6.51 -9.50
C LEU A 104 1.36 -7.58 -10.37
N GLU A 105 1.94 -7.78 -11.56
CA GLU A 105 1.65 -8.91 -12.44
C GLU A 105 2.87 -9.86 -12.40
N THR A 106 3.27 -10.43 -13.54
CA THR A 106 4.61 -11.04 -13.70
C THR A 106 5.76 -10.07 -13.37
N THR A 107 5.52 -8.76 -13.52
CA THR A 107 6.42 -7.68 -13.15
C THR A 107 5.64 -6.53 -12.52
N GLN A 108 6.32 -5.68 -11.75
CA GLN A 108 5.71 -4.49 -11.17
C GLN A 108 5.52 -3.42 -12.24
N LYS A 109 4.28 -3.00 -12.46
CA LYS A 109 3.92 -1.80 -13.22
C LYS A 109 3.65 -0.67 -12.25
N MET A 110 4.18 0.52 -12.54
CA MET A 110 4.04 1.70 -11.70
C MET A 110 3.60 2.90 -12.54
N GLY A 111 2.77 3.75 -11.95
CA GLY A 111 2.45 5.07 -12.47
C GLY A 111 3.55 6.09 -12.17
N GLU A 112 3.18 7.37 -12.21
CA GLU A 112 4.05 8.47 -11.77
C GLU A 112 4.19 8.45 -10.24
N ALA A 113 5.40 8.64 -9.73
CA ALA A 113 5.67 8.58 -8.31
C ALA A 113 5.98 9.95 -7.75
N VAL A 114 5.44 10.25 -6.56
CA VAL A 114 5.56 11.57 -5.92
C VAL A 114 5.95 11.41 -4.46
N ALA A 115 6.83 12.29 -3.97
CA ALA A 115 7.20 12.33 -2.56
C ALA A 115 6.08 12.97 -1.72
N ALA A 116 5.86 12.45 -0.52
CA ALA A 116 4.87 12.97 0.41
C ALA A 116 5.41 12.95 1.85
N GLU A 117 5.11 14.02 2.58
CA GLU A 117 5.48 14.16 3.99
C GLU A 117 4.50 13.38 4.88
N PRO A 118 4.97 12.87 6.04
CA PRO A 118 4.09 12.41 7.12
C PRO A 118 2.94 13.39 7.40
N GLY A 119 1.76 12.86 7.72
CA GLY A 119 0.53 13.61 7.94
C GLY A 119 -0.25 13.95 6.67
N SER A 120 0.32 13.76 5.47
CA SER A 120 -0.44 13.96 4.23
C SER A 120 -1.51 12.88 4.04
N SER A 121 -2.62 13.24 3.38
CA SER A 121 -3.69 12.32 3.02
C SER A 121 -3.45 11.74 1.63
N VAL A 122 -3.38 10.41 1.53
CA VAL A 122 -3.19 9.70 0.27
C VAL A 122 -4.43 8.84 -0.02
N THR A 123 -5.19 9.22 -1.03
CA THR A 123 -6.39 8.46 -1.44
C THR A 123 -6.04 7.53 -2.59
N PHE A 124 -6.34 6.26 -2.42
CA PHE A 124 -6.19 5.21 -3.41
C PHE A 124 -7.58 4.82 -3.93
N HIS A 125 -7.78 4.92 -5.24
CA HIS A 125 -9.05 4.60 -5.87
C HIS A 125 -8.82 3.64 -7.04
N TYR A 126 -9.61 2.58 -7.09
CA TYR A 126 -9.54 1.54 -8.10
C TYR A 126 -10.93 1.32 -8.68
N LYS A 127 -11.06 1.33 -10.00
CA LYS A 127 -12.35 1.18 -10.66
C LYS A 127 -12.28 0.31 -11.90
N TYR A 128 -13.14 -0.70 -11.94
CA TYR A 128 -13.32 -1.53 -13.12
C TYR A 128 -14.02 -0.75 -14.24
N ASN A 129 -13.41 -0.75 -15.42
CA ASN A 129 -13.89 -0.08 -16.61
C ASN A 129 -14.42 -1.12 -17.62
N ASP A 130 -15.73 -1.14 -17.82
CA ASP A 130 -16.40 -2.12 -18.69
C ASP A 130 -16.04 -1.97 -20.17
N GLN A 131 -15.61 -0.78 -20.61
CA GLN A 131 -15.25 -0.55 -22.01
C GLN A 131 -13.87 -1.13 -22.34
N THR A 132 -12.93 -1.03 -21.40
CA THR A 132 -11.54 -1.45 -21.58
C THR A 132 -11.26 -2.82 -20.97
N SER A 133 -12.15 -3.30 -20.09
CA SER A 133 -11.95 -4.49 -19.24
C SER A 133 -10.72 -4.38 -18.33
N GLN A 134 -10.38 -3.16 -17.90
CA GLN A 134 -9.24 -2.86 -17.03
C GLN A 134 -9.69 -2.28 -15.70
N TYR A 135 -8.79 -2.28 -14.71
CA TYR A 135 -8.94 -1.44 -13.53
C TYR A 135 -8.17 -0.15 -13.72
N ASP A 136 -8.90 0.96 -13.71
CA ASP A 136 -8.36 2.31 -13.65
C ASP A 136 -8.01 2.63 -12.20
N GLN A 137 -6.74 2.93 -11.94
CA GLN A 137 -6.24 3.35 -10.64
C GLN A 137 -5.94 4.84 -10.64
N THR A 138 -6.33 5.52 -9.57
CA THR A 138 -5.88 6.88 -9.29
C THR A 138 -5.35 6.97 -7.86
N VAL A 139 -4.22 7.64 -7.69
CA VAL A 139 -3.69 7.98 -6.38
C VAL A 139 -3.65 9.50 -6.26
N SER A 140 -4.28 9.99 -5.20
CA SER A 140 -4.41 11.41 -4.94
C SER A 140 -3.70 11.80 -3.65
N LEU A 141 -2.84 12.81 -3.72
CA LEU A 141 -2.15 13.39 -2.57
C LEU A 141 -2.86 14.69 -2.19
N ASN A 142 -3.40 14.76 -0.97
CA ASN A 142 -4.14 15.92 -0.46
C ASN A 142 -5.28 16.38 -1.38
N GLY A 143 -5.92 15.43 -2.07
CA GLY A 143 -7.04 15.68 -3.00
C GLY A 143 -6.65 15.95 -4.45
N GLU A 144 -5.35 16.05 -4.78
CA GLU A 144 -4.87 16.21 -6.15
C GLU A 144 -4.39 14.86 -6.71
N VAL A 145 -4.83 14.47 -7.89
CA VAL A 145 -4.39 13.22 -8.52
C VAL A 145 -2.95 13.36 -8.99
N VAL A 146 -2.06 12.57 -8.38
CA VAL A 146 -0.61 12.59 -8.64
C VAL A 146 -0.10 11.33 -9.34
N SER A 147 -0.88 10.25 -9.34
CA SER A 147 -0.52 9.00 -10.03
C SER A 147 -1.73 8.36 -10.67
N ARG A 148 -1.51 7.73 -11.83
CA ARG A 148 -2.51 6.94 -12.54
C ARG A 148 -1.87 5.70 -13.12
N LEU A 149 -2.64 4.62 -13.16
CA LEU A 149 -2.26 3.37 -13.82
C LEU A 149 -3.53 2.67 -14.27
N SER A 150 -3.52 2.00 -15.42
CA SER A 150 -4.64 1.18 -15.87
C SER A 150 -4.11 -0.16 -16.36
N THR A 151 -4.65 -1.26 -15.83
CA THR A 151 -4.16 -2.62 -16.13
C THR A 151 -5.30 -3.60 -16.36
N SER A 152 -5.04 -4.56 -17.26
CA SER A 152 -5.89 -5.73 -17.46
C SER A 152 -5.44 -6.81 -16.49
N SER A 153 -6.22 -7.01 -15.43
CA SER A 153 -5.89 -7.91 -14.32
C SER A 153 -7.10 -8.73 -13.89
N GLY A 154 -7.93 -9.20 -14.83
CA GLY A 154 -9.13 -9.97 -14.49
C GLY A 154 -10.15 -9.21 -13.64
N LYS A 155 -10.69 -9.88 -12.63
CA LYS A 155 -11.72 -9.35 -11.70
C LYS A 155 -11.22 -9.38 -10.26
N ALA A 156 -11.35 -8.26 -9.53
CA ALA A 156 -10.94 -8.16 -8.13
C ALA A 156 -11.78 -9.08 -7.24
N GLN A 157 -11.12 -10.00 -6.55
CA GLN A 157 -11.74 -11.03 -5.72
C GLN A 157 -11.68 -10.70 -4.23
N GLY A 158 -10.75 -9.86 -3.81
CA GLY A 158 -10.59 -9.46 -2.42
C GLY A 158 -9.99 -8.07 -2.33
N TRP A 159 -10.07 -7.47 -1.15
CA TRP A 159 -9.48 -6.17 -0.86
C TRP A 159 -8.84 -6.21 0.53
N GLY A 160 -7.73 -5.52 0.72
CA GLY A 160 -7.12 -5.40 2.04
C GLY A 160 -6.01 -4.37 2.11
N THR A 161 -5.48 -4.20 3.30
CA THR A 161 -4.31 -3.40 3.61
C THR A 161 -3.17 -4.30 4.06
N ALA A 162 -1.93 -3.92 3.79
CA ALA A 162 -0.79 -4.56 4.44
C ALA A 162 0.37 -3.60 4.68
N ILE A 163 1.19 -4.02 5.63
CA ILE A 163 2.54 -3.52 5.85
C ILE A 163 3.51 -4.59 5.35
N GLU A 164 4.34 -4.23 4.39
CA GLU A 164 5.31 -5.12 3.78
C GLU A 164 6.73 -4.60 3.98
N CYS A 165 7.57 -5.37 4.67
CA CYS A 165 8.97 -5.08 4.87
C CYS A 165 9.85 -5.95 3.99
N GLN A 166 10.87 -5.35 3.36
CA GLN A 166 11.77 -6.03 2.44
C GLN A 166 13.24 -5.67 2.68
N GLN A 167 14.13 -6.58 2.23
CA GLN A 167 15.59 -6.46 2.15
C GLN A 167 16.33 -6.48 3.50
N SER A 168 15.94 -5.62 4.44
CA SER A 168 16.44 -5.64 5.81
C SER A 168 15.32 -5.33 6.79
N ALA A 169 15.51 -5.64 8.07
CA ALA A 169 14.53 -5.32 9.11
C ALA A 169 14.15 -3.83 9.02
N CYS A 170 12.86 -3.53 8.91
CA CYS A 170 12.38 -2.16 8.72
C CYS A 170 12.28 -1.37 10.02
N GLY A 171 12.77 -1.87 11.14
CA GLY A 171 12.60 -1.22 12.43
C GLY A 171 11.13 -1.12 12.82
N THR A 172 10.76 -0.06 13.53
CA THR A 172 9.39 0.14 14.02
C THR A 172 8.58 0.96 13.04
N VAL A 173 7.47 0.39 12.58
CA VAL A 173 6.41 1.08 11.82
C VAL A 173 5.41 1.66 12.82
N PRO A 174 5.16 2.97 12.80
CA PRO A 174 4.16 3.57 13.68
C PRO A 174 2.75 3.08 13.37
N SER A 175 1.89 3.08 14.39
CA SER A 175 0.45 2.89 14.20
C SER A 175 -0.10 3.95 13.25
N HIS A 176 -1.00 3.56 12.36
CA HIS A 176 -1.57 4.45 11.36
C HIS A 176 -3.00 4.05 11.05
N GLN A 177 -3.66 4.85 10.22
CA GLN A 177 -5.06 4.65 9.89
C GLN A 177 -5.29 4.77 8.40
N TYR A 178 -6.14 3.89 7.91
CA TYR A 178 -6.88 4.14 6.68
C TYR A 178 -8.25 4.67 7.07
N VAL A 179 -8.63 5.80 6.52
CA VAL A 179 -9.85 6.52 6.86
C VAL A 179 -10.65 6.80 5.60
N ASN A 180 -11.91 7.10 5.85
CA ASN A 180 -12.69 7.90 4.94
C ASN A 180 -12.34 9.40 5.10
N THR A 181 -11.72 10.05 4.10
CA THR A 181 -11.60 11.53 4.12
C THR A 181 -12.55 12.18 3.12
N LYS A 182 -13.75 12.55 3.60
CA LYS A 182 -14.40 13.79 3.14
C LYS A 182 -14.21 14.88 4.19
N ALA A 183 -13.15 15.68 4.00
CA ALA A 183 -13.13 17.15 4.07
C ALA A 183 -11.70 17.66 4.31
N SER A 184 -11.04 18.11 3.24
CA SER A 184 -10.15 19.27 3.38
C SER A 184 -11.02 20.48 3.78
N PRO A 185 -10.65 21.32 4.76
CA PRO A 185 -11.42 22.49 5.18
C PRO A 185 -11.43 23.64 4.15
N ILE A 186 -11.04 23.39 2.90
CA ILE A 186 -10.94 24.38 1.83
C ILE A 186 -11.86 24.01 0.66
N CYS A 187 -13.16 23.95 0.91
CA CYS A 187 -14.12 24.06 -0.20
C CYS A 187 -15.34 24.89 0.23
N PRO A 188 -15.35 26.21 -0.08
CA PRO A 188 -16.54 27.01 0.11
C PRO A 188 -17.52 26.72 -1.03
N VAL A 189 -18.64 26.06 -0.68
CA VAL A 189 -19.98 26.36 -1.21
C VAL A 189 -20.38 25.78 -2.59
N LEU A 190 -19.61 24.91 -3.26
CA LEU A 190 -20.04 24.31 -4.56
C LEU A 190 -19.71 22.82 -4.75
N CYS A 191 -19.82 21.99 -3.71
CA CYS A 191 -19.76 20.52 -3.84
C CYS A 191 -21.11 19.81 -3.70
N ASP A 192 -22.22 20.50 -3.98
CA ASP A 192 -23.59 19.98 -3.87
C ASP A 192 -23.98 18.92 -4.92
N PHE A 193 -23.02 18.21 -5.54
CA PHE A 193 -23.33 17.08 -6.44
C PHE A 193 -22.28 15.98 -6.54
N LEU A 194 -21.49 15.71 -5.49
CA LEU A 194 -20.57 14.58 -5.49
C LEU A 194 -20.75 13.75 -4.22
N VAL A 195 -21.26 12.53 -4.40
CA VAL A 195 -21.47 11.49 -3.38
C VAL A 195 -20.25 11.34 -2.46
N ALA A 196 -20.53 11.07 -1.18
CA ALA A 196 -19.54 10.84 -0.13
C ALA A 196 -18.51 9.80 -0.56
N ASP A 197 -17.24 10.16 -0.48
CA ASP A 197 -16.16 9.18 -0.43
C ASP A 197 -16.33 8.51 0.93
N VAL A 198 -16.32 7.19 0.95
CA VAL A 198 -16.23 6.29 2.11
C VAL A 198 -15.12 5.31 1.74
N ALA A 199 -14.43 4.68 2.71
CA ALA A 199 -13.66 3.49 2.32
C ALA A 199 -14.69 2.45 1.89
N GLN A 200 -14.91 2.37 0.57
CA GLN A 200 -16.13 1.85 -0.02
C GLN A 200 -15.74 0.77 -1.00
N LEU A 201 -16.26 -0.43 -0.77
CA LEU A 201 -16.17 -1.54 -1.70
C LEU A 201 -17.53 -1.71 -2.36
N ILE A 202 -17.63 -1.36 -3.63
CA ILE A 202 -18.84 -1.54 -4.43
C ILE A 202 -18.71 -2.85 -5.19
N MET A 203 -19.60 -3.80 -4.92
CA MET A 203 -19.64 -5.09 -5.58
C MET A 203 -20.34 -4.99 -6.95
N ASP A 204 -20.02 -5.88 -7.89
CA ASP A 204 -20.71 -6.00 -9.17
C ASP A 204 -22.13 -6.55 -8.97
N VAL A 205 -22.25 -7.61 -8.19
CA VAL A 205 -23.50 -8.17 -7.68
C VAL A 205 -23.45 -8.13 -6.16
N ALA A 206 -24.58 -7.83 -5.51
CA ALA A 206 -24.65 -7.78 -4.06
C ALA A 206 -24.21 -9.11 -3.44
N ASP A 207 -23.27 -9.05 -2.49
CA ASP A 207 -22.75 -10.20 -1.76
C ASP A 207 -22.95 -9.95 -0.25
N PRO A 208 -24.10 -10.35 0.32
CA PRO A 208 -24.40 -10.13 1.73
C PRO A 208 -23.53 -10.98 2.68
N SER A 209 -22.89 -12.03 2.17
CA SER A 209 -21.98 -12.88 2.95
C SER A 209 -20.55 -12.36 3.01
N TYR A 210 -20.19 -11.34 2.23
CA TYR A 210 -18.82 -10.87 2.10
C TYR A 210 -18.16 -10.51 3.43
N ILE A 211 -18.93 -9.95 4.39
CA ILE A 211 -18.46 -9.64 5.75
C ILE A 211 -17.85 -10.85 6.48
N GLN A 212 -18.28 -12.06 6.16
CA GLN A 212 -17.77 -13.29 6.79
C GLN A 212 -16.31 -13.58 6.41
N THR A 213 -15.80 -12.88 5.39
CA THR A 213 -14.41 -12.99 4.93
C THR A 213 -13.47 -11.99 5.60
N LEU A 214 -14.00 -11.08 6.44
CA LEU A 214 -13.19 -10.09 7.14
C LEU A 214 -12.20 -10.78 8.07
N GLY A 215 -10.92 -10.57 7.79
CA GLY A 215 -9.78 -11.02 8.60
C GLY A 215 -8.95 -9.84 9.05
N THR A 216 -8.40 -9.93 10.26
CA THR A 216 -7.57 -8.88 10.85
C THR A 216 -6.39 -9.48 11.60
N THR A 217 -5.22 -8.86 11.45
CA THR A 217 -4.01 -9.13 12.24
C THR A 217 -3.45 -7.80 12.70
N GLY A 218 -3.45 -7.52 14.02
CA GLY A 218 -3.00 -6.22 14.56
C GLY A 218 -3.68 -5.02 13.90
N ALA A 219 -4.93 -5.21 13.46
CA ALA A 219 -5.75 -4.22 12.79
C ALA A 219 -7.19 -4.31 13.33
N THR A 220 -7.93 -3.21 13.26
CA THR A 220 -9.36 -3.16 13.60
C THR A 220 -10.10 -2.30 12.59
N GLY A 221 -11.37 -2.64 12.33
CA GLY A 221 -12.25 -1.87 11.47
C GLY A 221 -13.63 -2.51 11.40
N ASP A 222 -14.68 -1.72 11.60
CA ASP A 222 -16.06 -2.20 11.55
C ASP A 222 -16.59 -2.10 10.13
N MET A 223 -16.86 -3.25 9.53
CA MET A 223 -17.36 -3.35 8.16
C MET A 223 -18.87 -3.55 8.15
N VAL A 224 -19.58 -2.64 7.48
CA VAL A 224 -21.05 -2.61 7.46
C VAL A 224 -21.60 -2.44 6.05
N THR A 225 -22.87 -2.79 5.86
CA THR A 225 -23.62 -2.60 4.62
C THR A 225 -25.08 -2.27 4.94
N ASP A 226 -25.66 -1.34 4.17
CA ASP A 226 -27.08 -0.96 4.29
C ASP A 226 -27.91 -1.37 3.06
N ASP A 227 -27.27 -1.97 2.05
CA ASP A 227 -27.86 -2.31 0.76
C ASP A 227 -27.69 -3.80 0.39
N ASN A 228 -27.70 -4.65 1.43
CA ASN A 228 -27.61 -6.11 1.31
C ASN A 228 -26.30 -6.60 0.65
N GLY A 229 -25.18 -5.90 0.92
CA GLY A 229 -23.85 -6.27 0.46
C GLY A 229 -23.52 -5.82 -0.96
N LYS A 230 -24.26 -4.84 -1.51
CA LYS A 230 -23.88 -4.19 -2.76
C LYS A 230 -22.77 -3.17 -2.53
N THR A 231 -22.79 -2.51 -1.38
CA THR A 231 -21.80 -1.56 -0.90
C THR A 231 -21.38 -1.95 0.50
N TRP A 232 -20.08 -2.13 0.70
CA TRP A 232 -19.49 -2.31 2.02
C TRP A 232 -18.65 -1.11 2.39
N THR A 233 -18.75 -0.71 3.65
CA THR A 233 -18.05 0.47 4.18
C THR A 233 -17.30 0.13 5.44
N ILE A 234 -16.10 0.69 5.58
CA ILE A 234 -15.31 0.66 6.82
C ILE A 234 -14.88 2.10 7.11
N ASP A 235 -15.45 2.72 8.15
CA ASP A 235 -15.21 4.15 8.40
C ASP A 235 -13.74 4.46 8.74
N THR A 236 -13.13 3.58 9.54
CA THR A 236 -11.74 3.69 9.96
C THR A 236 -11.16 2.30 10.15
N ILE A 237 -9.99 2.09 9.56
CA ILE A 237 -9.14 0.93 9.79
C ILE A 237 -7.95 1.41 10.62
N ASN A 238 -7.85 0.97 11.86
CA ASN A 238 -6.68 1.22 12.69
C ASN A 238 -5.69 0.08 12.49
N ILE A 239 -4.43 0.43 12.23
CA ILE A 239 -3.31 -0.49 12.15
C ILE A 239 -2.39 -0.22 13.35
N GLU A 240 -2.14 -1.26 14.17
CA GLU A 240 -1.24 -1.15 15.31
C GLU A 240 0.21 -0.95 14.86
N SER A 241 1.05 -0.40 15.73
CA SER A 241 2.49 -0.33 15.48
C SER A 241 3.10 -1.73 15.44
N TYR A 242 4.13 -1.92 14.61
CA TYR A 242 4.84 -3.18 14.50
C TYR A 242 6.35 -2.96 14.41
N THR A 243 7.14 -3.81 15.07
CA THR A 243 8.60 -3.77 15.01
C THR A 243 9.14 -4.99 14.28
N TYR A 244 9.86 -4.75 13.19
CA TYR A 244 10.68 -5.74 12.51
C TYR A 244 12.06 -5.76 13.16
N GLU A 245 12.38 -6.88 13.83
CA GLU A 245 13.69 -7.16 14.45
C GLU A 245 14.57 -8.01 13.54
#